data_AF-A0AAV1A8V5-F1
#
_entry.id   AF-A0AAV1A8V5-F1
#
_cell.length_a   1.000
_cell.length_b   1.000
_cell.length_c   1.000
_cell.angle_alpha   90.00
_cell.angle_beta   90.00
_cell.angle_gamma   90.00
#
_symmetry.space_group_name_H-M   'P 1'
#
loop_
_entity.id
_entity.type
_entity.pdbx_description
1 polymer ?
#
loop_
_entity_poly.entity_id
_entity_poly.type
_entity_poly.pdbx_seq_one_letter_code
_entity_poly.pdbx_strand_id
1 'polypeptide(L)'
;MIVEDERHTYGGNFDYSYDNMDNKNSTTETFSGPHSNLATRLQRRANICEKQVHLQIQGDLVDFSVKQKSSQRSENRRFSVYQSFQLQGIASQNRFKLQSLLKIISAGLAIGGGLTDPVTQVVTHVANAYYVGLINEKQKNELEKAQFEVFRLVERGNWSEATDARNNALSLLCSMTGLATLFDYSRKIPYEDDLVEKLLNIAEVKKALGVNVDESFVYEICSDAVGDLLHDDVMKSVKFMVEKLLKESTKVLLYQGQRDLQDGVVQVEAWVKTMKWEGIVEYLNAEREIWKVKGDLAGYVQKWMTLTNVVVWGARHLLPTDQPLNSQAMIEDWVLEKGLFGSVLYPNVSTNSVHDDV
;
A
#
# COMPACT_ATOMS: atom_id res chain seq x y z
N MET A 1 11.22 -4.96 6.27
CA MET A 1 11.39 -3.66 5.59
C MET A 1 10.03 -3.00 5.65
N ILE A 2 9.93 -1.87 6.36
CA ILE A 2 8.73 -1.01 6.34
C ILE A 2 9.00 0.01 5.23
N VAL A 3 8.18 0.03 4.19
CA VAL A 3 8.25 1.08 3.18
C VAL A 3 6.91 1.80 3.24
N GLU A 4 6.93 3.11 3.44
CA GLU A 4 5.75 3.97 3.43
C GLU A 4 5.92 4.93 2.25
N ASP A 5 4.95 4.99 1.35
CA ASP A 5 4.97 5.95 0.22
C ASP A 5 3.50 6.27 -0.15
N GLU A 6 3.05 7.47 0.22
CA GLU A 6 1.83 8.09 -0.29
C GLU A 6 2.03 9.59 -0.45
N ARG A 7 1.56 10.12 -1.58
CA ARG A 7 1.52 11.54 -1.87
C ARG A 7 0.25 12.17 -1.29
N HIS A 8 0.39 13.23 -0.50
CA HIS A 8 -0.74 14.00 0.02
C HIS A 8 -1.32 15.01 -1.02
N THR A 9 -0.62 15.30 -2.11
CA THR A 9 -0.98 16.40 -3.02
C THR A 9 -1.19 15.96 -4.47
N TYR A 10 -2.45 15.71 -4.86
CA TYR A 10 -2.92 15.95 -6.24
C TYR A 10 -3.79 17.23 -6.33
N GLY A 11 -3.75 18.07 -5.29
CA GLY A 11 -4.41 19.38 -5.25
C GLY A 11 -3.45 20.50 -5.62
N GLY A 12 -3.12 20.62 -6.90
CA GLY A 12 -2.37 21.77 -7.43
C GLY A 12 -2.52 21.83 -8.94
N ASN A 13 -3.27 22.81 -9.44
CA ASN A 13 -3.32 23.13 -10.87
C ASN A 13 -1.91 23.40 -11.38
N PHE A 14 -1.32 22.43 -12.07
CA PHE A 14 -0.21 22.67 -12.97
C PHE A 14 -0.55 22.04 -14.31
N ASP A 15 -1.02 22.90 -15.20
CA ASP A 15 -1.16 22.63 -16.63
C ASP A 15 0.24 22.53 -17.23
N TYR A 16 0.69 21.32 -17.52
CA TYR A 16 1.90 21.10 -18.33
C TYR A 16 1.52 20.24 -19.53
N SER A 17 1.09 20.93 -20.59
CA SER A 17 1.17 20.41 -21.95
C SER A 17 2.62 20.02 -22.28
N TYR A 18 2.86 18.71 -22.38
CA TYR A 18 4.06 18.17 -23.02
C TYR A 18 3.65 17.38 -24.27
N ASP A 19 3.10 18.11 -25.24
CA ASP A 19 3.18 17.68 -26.62
C ASP A 19 4.62 17.87 -27.12
N ASN A 20 5.21 16.77 -27.59
CA ASN A 20 6.53 16.63 -28.23
C ASN A 20 7.73 16.38 -27.30
N MET A 21 8.10 15.10 -27.16
CA MET A 21 9.52 14.71 -27.26
C MET A 21 9.64 13.42 -28.07
N ASP A 22 10.49 13.51 -29.09
CA ASP A 22 10.71 12.53 -30.16
C ASP A 22 11.13 11.15 -29.66
N ASN A 23 10.48 10.15 -30.25
CA ASN A 23 10.81 8.73 -30.15
C ASN A 23 12.11 8.43 -30.92
N LYS A 24 13.28 8.66 -30.29
CA LYS A 24 14.57 8.19 -30.81
C LYS A 24 15.11 7.05 -29.96
N ASN A 25 14.91 5.84 -30.47
CA ASN A 25 15.64 4.63 -30.09
C ASN A 25 17.14 4.91 -29.98
N SER A 26 17.68 4.90 -28.76
CA SER A 26 19.13 4.84 -28.52
C SER A 26 19.45 3.56 -27.77
N THR A 27 19.89 2.56 -28.53
CA THR A 27 20.55 1.36 -28.00
C THR A 27 21.82 1.80 -27.25
N THR A 28 21.78 1.81 -25.92
CA THR A 28 23.02 1.88 -25.11
C THR A 28 23.06 0.76 -24.09
N GLU A 29 24.23 0.14 -24.06
CA GLU A 29 24.53 -1.17 -23.50
C GLU A 29 24.31 -1.26 -21.99
N THR A 30 23.91 -2.45 -21.56
CA THR A 30 23.74 -2.87 -20.16
C THR A 30 25.08 -2.85 -19.41
N PHE A 31 25.37 -1.76 -18.71
CA PHE A 31 26.57 -1.66 -17.89
C PHE A 31 26.46 -2.51 -16.62
N SER A 32 27.21 -3.61 -16.59
CA SER A 32 27.40 -4.48 -15.43
C SER A 32 28.52 -3.92 -14.53
N GLY A 33 28.19 -2.93 -13.71
CA GLY A 33 29.09 -2.31 -12.71
C GLY A 33 28.81 -2.75 -11.24
N PRO A 34 29.74 -2.52 -10.30
CA PRO A 34 29.74 -3.18 -8.99
C PRO A 34 28.82 -2.54 -7.94
N HIS A 35 28.17 -3.43 -7.17
CA HIS A 35 27.56 -3.31 -5.82
C HIS A 35 26.53 -2.21 -5.52
N SER A 36 25.32 -2.63 -5.12
CA SER A 36 24.24 -1.76 -4.63
C SER A 36 24.28 -1.58 -3.10
N ASN A 37 24.55 -0.36 -2.64
CA ASN A 37 24.31 0.09 -1.27
C ASN A 37 23.22 1.19 -1.24
N LEU A 38 22.85 1.71 -0.06
CA LEU A 38 21.83 2.78 0.08
C LEU A 38 22.16 4.01 -0.78
N ALA A 39 23.44 4.36 -0.89
CA ALA A 39 23.91 5.47 -1.72
C ALA A 39 23.70 5.21 -3.22
N THR A 40 24.00 4.00 -3.70
CA THR A 40 23.71 3.59 -5.09
C THR A 40 22.21 3.64 -5.39
N ARG A 41 21.36 3.35 -4.38
CA ARG A 41 19.90 3.38 -4.53
C ARG A 41 19.37 4.81 -4.67
N LEU A 42 19.90 5.75 -3.88
CA LEU A 42 19.56 7.18 -3.97
C LEU A 42 20.08 7.79 -5.28
N GLN A 43 21.28 7.40 -5.73
CA GLN A 43 21.88 7.83 -6.99
C GLN A 43 21.13 7.35 -8.23
N ARG A 44 20.57 6.13 -8.21
CA ARG A 44 19.71 5.63 -9.31
C ARG A 44 18.35 6.34 -9.35
N ARG A 45 17.86 6.84 -8.22
CA ARG A 45 16.60 7.60 -8.13
C ARG A 45 16.68 8.93 -8.88
N ALA A 46 17.87 9.53 -9.00
CA ALA A 46 18.11 10.78 -9.71
C ALA A 46 18.00 10.67 -11.25
N ASN A 47 17.97 9.45 -11.82
CA ASN A 47 17.98 9.21 -13.28
C ASN A 47 16.72 8.48 -13.78
N ILE A 48 15.60 8.53 -13.04
CA ILE A 48 14.37 7.84 -13.43
C ILE A 48 13.61 8.67 -14.48
N CYS A 49 13.92 8.45 -15.76
CA CYS A 49 13.16 9.00 -16.89
C CYS A 49 12.52 7.92 -17.78
N GLU A 50 12.65 6.63 -17.45
CA GLU A 50 12.13 5.53 -18.26
C GLU A 50 11.41 4.46 -17.43
N LYS A 51 10.26 3.97 -17.91
CA LYS A 51 9.46 2.90 -17.26
C LYS A 51 10.28 1.61 -17.04
N GLN A 52 11.24 1.32 -17.93
CA GLN A 52 12.18 0.22 -17.77
C GLN A 52 13.13 0.41 -16.56
N VAL A 53 13.55 1.64 -16.27
CA VAL A 53 14.40 1.96 -15.11
C VAL A 53 13.61 1.76 -13.81
N HIS A 54 12.32 2.07 -13.77
CA HIS A 54 11.48 1.80 -12.60
C HIS A 54 11.30 0.29 -12.35
N LEU A 55 10.98 -0.48 -13.38
CA LEU A 55 10.90 -1.95 -13.32
C LEU A 55 12.26 -2.58 -12.95
N GLN A 56 13.36 -1.93 -13.34
CA GLN A 56 14.71 -2.31 -12.95
C GLN A 56 14.96 -1.99 -11.46
N ILE A 57 14.57 -0.83 -10.94
CA ILE A 57 14.73 -0.47 -9.52
C ILE A 57 13.94 -1.38 -8.60
N GLN A 58 12.72 -1.75 -8.99
CA GLN A 58 11.96 -2.72 -8.22
C GLN A 58 12.56 -4.15 -8.34
N GLY A 59 13.14 -4.49 -9.50
CA GLY A 59 13.98 -5.69 -9.64
C GLY A 59 15.21 -5.66 -8.73
N ASP A 60 15.88 -4.51 -8.66
CA ASP A 60 17.03 -4.27 -7.79
C ASP A 60 16.63 -4.34 -6.31
N LEU A 61 15.41 -3.95 -5.94
CA LEU A 61 14.87 -4.11 -4.58
C LEU A 61 14.68 -5.59 -4.21
N VAL A 62 14.16 -6.39 -5.14
CA VAL A 62 14.05 -7.84 -5.00
C VAL A 62 15.45 -8.45 -4.87
N ASP A 63 16.37 -8.08 -5.75
CA ASP A 63 17.75 -8.61 -5.76
C ASP A 63 18.57 -8.16 -4.55
N PHE A 64 18.39 -6.92 -4.08
CA PHE A 64 18.99 -6.42 -2.84
C PHE A 64 18.49 -7.19 -1.62
N SER A 65 17.18 -7.44 -1.55
CA SER A 65 16.56 -8.22 -0.47
C SER A 65 17.04 -9.67 -0.48
N VAL A 66 17.20 -10.28 -1.67
CA VAL A 66 17.77 -11.62 -1.86
C VAL A 66 19.25 -11.65 -1.47
N LYS A 67 20.06 -10.64 -1.84
CA LYS A 67 21.47 -10.57 -1.46
C LYS A 67 21.70 -10.33 0.03
N GLN A 68 20.85 -9.53 0.68
CA GLN A 68 20.89 -9.46 2.14
C GLN A 68 20.57 -10.83 2.78
N LYS A 69 19.79 -11.69 2.11
CA LYS A 69 19.51 -13.07 2.60
C LYS A 69 20.73 -13.99 2.49
N SER A 70 21.55 -13.83 1.45
CA SER A 70 22.76 -14.65 1.28
C SER A 70 23.96 -14.17 2.11
N SER A 71 24.01 -12.88 2.46
CA SER A 71 25.07 -12.28 3.28
C SER A 71 24.85 -12.48 4.79
N GLN A 72 23.60 -12.47 5.26
CA GLN A 72 23.27 -12.80 6.65
C GLN A 72 23.07 -14.31 6.79
N ARG A 73 24.02 -14.97 7.47
CA ARG A 73 24.00 -16.41 7.80
C ARG A 73 22.93 -16.79 8.86
N SER A 74 21.75 -16.17 8.84
CA SER A 74 20.72 -16.32 9.90
C SER A 74 19.39 -16.87 9.36
N GLU A 75 18.84 -17.88 10.04
CA GLU A 75 17.49 -18.44 9.88
C GLU A 75 16.35 -17.48 10.31
N ASN A 76 16.57 -16.16 10.27
CA ASN A 76 15.60 -15.18 10.75
C ASN A 76 14.40 -15.05 9.79
N ARG A 77 13.18 -15.19 10.33
CA ARG A 77 11.91 -14.94 9.61
C ARG A 77 11.87 -13.48 9.13
N ARG A 78 11.65 -13.25 7.83
CA ARG A 78 11.56 -11.90 7.25
C ARG A 78 10.12 -11.54 6.89
N PHE A 79 9.59 -10.58 7.64
CA PHE A 79 8.32 -9.94 7.35
C PHE A 79 8.54 -8.68 6.49
N SER A 80 7.64 -8.47 5.54
CA SER A 80 7.59 -7.25 4.73
C SER A 80 6.37 -6.44 5.14
N VAL A 81 6.55 -5.14 5.39
CA VAL A 81 5.49 -4.23 5.81
C VAL A 81 5.44 -3.11 4.78
N TYR A 82 4.26 -2.87 4.22
CA TYR A 82 4.04 -1.89 3.18
C TYR A 82 2.87 -1.00 3.55
N GLN A 83 2.87 0.23 3.04
CA GLN A 83 1.73 1.12 3.06
C GLN A 83 1.33 1.52 1.63
N SER A 84 0.02 1.52 1.37
CA SER A 84 -0.63 1.97 0.13
C SER A 84 -0.16 1.39 -1.21
N PHE A 85 0.57 2.16 -2.03
CA PHE A 85 0.72 1.96 -3.48
C PHE A 85 1.74 0.89 -3.88
N GLN A 86 2.41 0.28 -2.90
CA GLN A 86 3.62 -0.50 -3.18
C GLN A 86 3.34 -1.86 -3.82
N LEU A 87 2.14 -2.43 -3.63
CA LEU A 87 1.78 -3.68 -4.28
C LEU A 87 1.52 -3.51 -5.78
N GLN A 88 1.03 -2.35 -6.21
CA GLN A 88 0.79 -2.03 -7.64
C GLN A 88 2.09 -1.93 -8.42
N GLY A 89 3.08 -1.25 -7.86
CA GLY A 89 4.43 -1.25 -8.41
C GLY A 89 4.93 -2.69 -8.61
N ILE A 90 4.82 -3.54 -7.59
CA ILE A 90 5.32 -4.92 -7.64
C ILE A 90 4.56 -5.79 -8.67
N ALA A 91 3.26 -5.62 -8.81
CA ALA A 91 2.41 -6.39 -9.74
C ALA A 91 2.70 -6.10 -11.23
N SER A 92 3.25 -4.92 -11.53
CA SER A 92 3.64 -4.52 -12.89
C SER A 92 4.78 -5.38 -13.47
N GLN A 93 5.41 -6.24 -12.65
CA GLN A 93 6.50 -7.12 -13.07
C GLN A 93 6.04 -8.46 -13.65
N ASN A 94 6.69 -8.87 -14.75
CA ASN A 94 6.53 -10.17 -15.40
C ASN A 94 6.51 -11.37 -14.42
N ARG A 95 5.71 -12.40 -14.76
CA ARG A 95 5.48 -13.64 -13.97
C ARG A 95 6.74 -14.29 -13.36
N PHE A 96 7.91 -14.12 -13.98
CA PHE A 96 9.19 -14.65 -13.50
C PHE A 96 9.69 -14.02 -12.18
N LYS A 97 9.36 -12.75 -11.88
CA LYS A 97 9.80 -12.10 -10.63
C LYS A 97 8.85 -12.32 -9.45
N LEU A 98 7.60 -12.71 -9.71
CA LEU A 98 6.62 -13.05 -8.66
C LEU A 98 7.09 -14.23 -7.80
N GLN A 99 7.71 -15.27 -8.38
CA GLN A 99 8.27 -16.39 -7.60
C GLN A 99 9.43 -15.96 -6.70
N SER A 100 10.28 -15.05 -7.17
CA SER A 100 11.38 -14.49 -6.37
C SER A 100 10.86 -13.60 -5.24
N LEU A 101 9.79 -12.84 -5.48
CA LEU A 101 9.12 -12.04 -4.47
C LEU A 101 8.47 -12.90 -3.37
N LEU A 102 7.77 -13.98 -3.76
CA LEU A 102 7.18 -14.92 -2.80
C LEU A 102 8.26 -15.57 -1.92
N LYS A 103 9.46 -15.82 -2.46
CA LYS A 103 10.64 -16.27 -1.68
C LYS A 103 11.17 -15.23 -0.68
N ILE A 104 10.90 -13.93 -0.89
CA ILE A 104 11.27 -12.84 0.03
C ILE A 104 10.19 -12.66 1.11
N ILE A 105 8.91 -12.68 0.72
CA ILE A 105 7.75 -12.45 1.59
C ILE A 105 7.40 -13.71 2.42
N SER A 106 8.17 -14.78 2.28
CA SER A 106 7.93 -16.11 2.88
C SER A 106 7.53 -16.19 4.37
N ALA A 107 7.82 -15.17 5.21
CA ALA A 107 7.34 -15.17 6.60
C ALA A 107 6.02 -14.40 6.81
N GLY A 108 5.74 -13.38 5.99
CA GLY A 108 4.49 -12.63 6.04
C GLY A 108 4.56 -11.24 5.39
N LEU A 109 3.37 -10.73 5.09
CA LEU A 109 3.10 -9.44 4.47
C LEU A 109 2.18 -8.60 5.37
N ALA A 110 2.56 -7.39 5.74
CA ALA A 110 1.67 -6.42 6.37
C ALA A 110 1.37 -5.27 5.41
N ILE A 111 0.10 -4.84 5.35
CA ILE A 111 -0.40 -3.79 4.45
C ILE A 111 -1.21 -2.78 5.28
N GLY A 112 -0.68 -1.57 5.41
CA GLY A 112 -1.34 -0.42 6.02
C GLY A 112 -2.00 0.47 4.97
N GLY A 113 -3.26 0.91 5.17
CA GLY A 113 -3.91 1.91 4.30
C GLY A 113 -3.73 1.63 2.80
N GLY A 114 -3.99 0.39 2.37
CA GLY A 114 -3.58 -0.15 1.08
C GLY A 114 -4.54 0.14 -0.08
N LEU A 115 -4.10 0.77 -1.18
CA LEU A 115 -4.84 0.73 -2.46
C LEU A 115 -4.59 -0.61 -3.20
N THR A 116 -5.40 -1.61 -2.87
CA THR A 116 -5.23 -3.02 -3.33
C THR A 116 -6.19 -3.41 -4.45
N ASP A 117 -7.44 -2.98 -4.36
CA ASP A 117 -8.48 -3.21 -5.37
C ASP A 117 -9.18 -1.88 -5.72
N PRO A 118 -8.54 -1.03 -6.55
CA PRO A 118 -8.90 0.38 -6.67
C PRO A 118 -10.37 0.63 -7.00
N VAL A 119 -10.93 -0.11 -7.95
CA VAL A 119 -12.34 0.04 -8.33
C VAL A 119 -13.28 -0.18 -7.15
N THR A 120 -13.05 -1.26 -6.38
CA THR A 120 -13.90 -1.61 -5.24
C THR A 120 -13.74 -0.61 -4.11
N GLN A 121 -12.53 -0.10 -3.90
CA GLN A 121 -12.25 0.92 -2.89
C GLN A 121 -12.86 2.26 -3.26
N VAL A 122 -12.65 2.72 -4.51
CA VAL A 122 -13.15 4.01 -5.00
C VAL A 122 -14.65 4.12 -4.80
N VAL A 123 -15.44 3.12 -5.17
CA VAL A 123 -16.92 3.18 -5.04
C VAL A 123 -17.44 3.28 -3.61
N THR A 124 -16.61 3.02 -2.59
CA THR A 124 -17.04 3.08 -1.19
C THR A 124 -16.91 4.46 -0.52
N HIS A 125 -16.16 5.40 -1.13
CA HIS A 125 -15.89 6.72 -0.54
C HIS A 125 -17.16 7.51 -0.26
N VAL A 126 -18.13 7.49 -1.18
CA VAL A 126 -19.45 8.13 -1.00
C VAL A 126 -20.14 7.61 0.25
N ALA A 127 -20.27 6.28 0.39
CA ALA A 127 -20.98 5.68 1.50
C ALA A 127 -20.27 6.01 2.83
N ASN A 128 -18.94 5.92 2.85
CA ASN A 128 -18.13 6.27 4.00
C ASN A 128 -18.36 7.74 4.40
N ALA A 129 -18.16 8.68 3.47
CA ALA A 129 -18.32 10.11 3.72
C ALA A 129 -19.75 10.50 4.14
N TYR A 130 -20.77 9.86 3.58
CA TYR A 130 -22.16 10.11 3.92
C TYR A 130 -22.49 9.64 5.35
N TYR A 131 -22.16 8.39 5.69
CA TYR A 131 -22.53 7.82 6.99
C TYR A 131 -21.69 8.35 8.16
N VAL A 132 -20.49 8.88 7.89
CA VAL A 132 -19.71 9.62 8.90
C VAL A 132 -20.10 11.10 8.99
N GLY A 133 -21.08 11.56 8.20
CA GLY A 133 -21.71 12.88 8.32
C GLY A 133 -20.98 14.02 7.64
N LEU A 134 -20.09 13.74 6.68
CA LEU A 134 -19.29 14.76 5.98
C LEU A 134 -20.02 15.38 4.78
N ILE A 135 -20.92 14.63 4.15
CA ILE A 135 -21.68 15.07 2.98
C ILE A 135 -23.17 14.80 3.15
N ASN A 136 -24.00 15.61 2.50
CA ASN A 136 -25.46 15.41 2.47
C ASN A 136 -25.92 14.60 1.24
N GLU A 137 -27.21 14.28 1.15
CA GLU A 137 -27.78 13.48 0.05
C GLU A 137 -27.53 14.10 -1.34
N LYS A 138 -27.52 15.43 -1.45
CA LYS A 138 -27.25 16.10 -2.73
C LYS A 138 -25.80 15.87 -3.17
N GLN A 139 -24.86 16.10 -2.27
CA GLN A 139 -23.42 15.89 -2.52
C GLN A 139 -23.11 14.43 -2.79
N LYS A 140 -23.74 13.52 -2.05
CA LYS A 140 -23.67 12.07 -2.28
C LYS A 140 -24.00 11.71 -3.72
N ASN A 141 -25.17 12.13 -4.23
CA ASN A 141 -25.59 11.86 -5.62
C ASN A 141 -24.63 12.45 -6.68
N GLU A 142 -23.95 13.55 -6.37
CA GLU A 142 -22.97 14.17 -7.26
C GLU A 142 -21.66 13.37 -7.28
N LEU A 143 -21.17 12.97 -6.11
CA LEU A 143 -19.95 12.19 -5.97
C LEU A 143 -20.10 10.76 -6.50
N GLU A 144 -21.30 10.16 -6.42
CA GLU A 144 -21.61 8.86 -7.05
C GLU A 144 -21.43 8.89 -8.57
N LYS A 145 -21.77 10.01 -9.23
CA LYS A 145 -21.55 10.16 -10.68
C LYS A 145 -20.06 10.20 -11.02
N ALA A 146 -19.26 10.88 -10.19
CA ALA A 146 -17.81 10.91 -10.37
C ALA A 146 -17.19 9.52 -10.19
N GLN A 147 -17.60 8.78 -9.16
CA GLN A 147 -17.15 7.39 -8.96
C GLN A 147 -17.57 6.45 -10.10
N PHE A 148 -18.78 6.61 -10.64
CA PHE A 148 -19.26 5.80 -11.75
C PHE A 148 -18.40 5.97 -13.02
N GLU A 149 -17.89 7.16 -13.26
CA GLU A 149 -16.97 7.41 -14.37
C GLU A 149 -15.65 6.64 -14.21
N VAL A 150 -15.11 6.57 -12.98
CA VAL A 150 -13.93 5.76 -12.67
C VAL A 150 -14.18 4.29 -13.03
N PHE A 151 -15.31 3.74 -12.59
CA PHE A 151 -15.70 2.36 -12.91
C PHE A 151 -15.78 2.13 -14.42
N ARG A 152 -16.43 3.03 -15.16
CA ARG A 152 -16.58 2.95 -16.63
C ARG A 152 -15.23 2.92 -17.35
N LEU A 153 -14.27 3.72 -16.90
CA LEU A 153 -12.93 3.79 -17.50
C LEU A 153 -12.12 2.53 -17.20
N VAL A 154 -12.19 2.00 -15.98
CA VAL A 154 -11.54 0.72 -15.65
C VAL A 154 -12.11 -0.45 -16.44
N GLU A 155 -13.43 -0.55 -16.59
CA GLU A 155 -14.06 -1.61 -17.41
C GLU A 155 -13.60 -1.59 -18.88
N ARG A 156 -13.18 -0.43 -19.39
CA ARG A 156 -12.65 -0.27 -20.75
C ARG A 156 -11.15 -0.49 -20.86
N GLY A 157 -10.44 -0.61 -19.73
CA GLY A 157 -8.98 -0.69 -19.69
C GLY A 157 -8.28 0.65 -19.96
N ASN A 158 -8.98 1.77 -19.83
CA ASN A 158 -8.42 3.12 -19.95
C ASN A 158 -7.80 3.53 -18.61
N TRP A 159 -6.61 2.99 -18.31
CA TRP A 159 -6.04 3.04 -16.97
C TRP A 159 -5.59 4.44 -16.54
N SER A 160 -4.91 5.19 -17.42
CA SER A 160 -4.50 6.58 -17.13
C SER A 160 -5.71 7.43 -16.80
N GLU A 161 -6.72 7.41 -17.68
CA GLU A 161 -7.90 8.25 -17.49
C GLU A 161 -8.72 7.81 -16.28
N ALA A 162 -8.71 6.52 -15.93
CA ALA A 162 -9.32 6.04 -14.70
C ALA A 162 -8.59 6.60 -13.46
N THR A 163 -7.26 6.71 -13.49
CA THR A 163 -6.46 7.32 -12.42
C THR A 163 -6.79 8.81 -12.28
N ASP A 164 -6.87 9.54 -13.39
CA ASP A 164 -7.33 10.93 -13.40
C ASP A 164 -8.74 11.09 -12.83
N ALA A 165 -9.67 10.23 -13.27
CA ALA A 165 -11.04 10.25 -12.77
C ALA A 165 -11.12 9.95 -11.27
N ARG A 166 -10.28 9.03 -10.75
CA ARG A 166 -10.17 8.78 -9.30
C ARG A 166 -9.69 10.03 -8.58
N ASN A 167 -8.61 10.64 -9.05
CA ASN A 167 -8.05 11.85 -8.43
C ASN A 167 -9.05 13.01 -8.43
N ASN A 168 -9.83 13.16 -9.50
CA ASN A 168 -10.92 14.12 -9.59
C ASN A 168 -12.05 13.83 -8.59
N ALA A 169 -12.46 12.56 -8.44
CA ALA A 169 -13.49 12.17 -7.46
C ALA A 169 -13.04 12.44 -6.01
N LEU A 170 -11.78 12.12 -5.67
CA LEU A 170 -11.22 12.41 -4.35
C LEU A 170 -11.06 13.92 -4.10
N SER A 171 -10.65 14.68 -5.12
CA SER A 171 -10.56 16.15 -5.03
C SER A 171 -11.93 16.79 -4.86
N LEU A 172 -12.95 16.27 -5.54
CA LEU A 172 -14.34 16.69 -5.35
C LEU A 172 -14.81 16.43 -3.91
N LEU A 173 -14.49 15.25 -3.35
CA LEU A 173 -14.79 14.94 -1.95
C LEU A 173 -14.08 15.90 -0.99
N CYS A 174 -12.78 16.18 -1.18
CA CYS A 174 -12.06 17.18 -0.39
C CYS A 174 -12.74 18.55 -0.46
N SER A 175 -13.10 19.01 -1.66
CA SER A 175 -13.77 20.29 -1.89
C SER A 175 -15.13 20.37 -1.20
N MET A 176 -15.94 19.31 -1.28
CA MET A 176 -17.26 19.24 -0.64
C MET A 176 -17.20 19.27 0.88
N THR A 177 -16.13 18.70 1.46
CA THR A 177 -16.00 18.50 2.91
C THR A 177 -15.15 19.58 3.59
N GLY A 178 -14.31 20.28 2.83
CA GLY A 178 -13.35 21.24 3.38
C GLY A 178 -12.23 20.59 4.20
N LEU A 179 -12.05 19.26 4.08
CA LEU A 179 -11.00 18.55 4.79
C LEU A 179 -9.62 18.97 4.29
N ALA A 180 -8.68 19.13 5.23
CA ALA A 180 -7.28 19.37 4.90
C ALA A 180 -6.64 18.16 4.17
N THR A 181 -7.12 16.95 4.47
CA THR A 181 -6.63 15.69 3.91
C THR A 181 -7.70 14.60 4.01
N LEU A 182 -7.70 13.63 3.08
CA LEU A 182 -8.48 12.40 3.22
C LEU A 182 -7.84 11.39 4.16
N PHE A 183 -6.60 11.61 4.58
CA PHE A 183 -5.92 10.74 5.53
C PHE A 183 -6.57 10.75 6.91
N ASP A 184 -7.34 11.79 7.23
CA ASP A 184 -8.06 11.93 8.49
C ASP A 184 -9.21 12.93 8.38
N TYR A 185 -10.43 12.43 8.54
CA TYR A 185 -11.61 13.29 8.60
C TYR A 185 -11.79 14.03 9.96
N SER A 186 -10.87 13.85 10.92
CA SER A 186 -10.84 14.56 12.21
C SER A 186 -9.75 15.61 12.33
N ARG A 187 -8.83 15.73 11.36
CA ARG A 187 -7.73 16.70 11.39
C ARG A 187 -8.16 18.02 10.77
N LYS A 188 -7.68 19.12 11.35
CA LYS A 188 -7.92 20.48 10.85
C LYS A 188 -6.74 21.09 10.11
N ILE A 189 -5.56 20.47 10.21
CA ILE A 189 -4.32 20.90 9.58
C ILE A 189 -3.65 19.69 8.90
N PRO A 190 -2.87 19.89 7.82
CA PRO A 190 -2.09 18.83 7.21
C PRO A 190 -1.08 18.17 8.17
N TYR A 191 -0.41 17.12 7.68
CA TYR A 191 0.79 16.59 8.33
C TYR A 191 2.00 17.48 8.01
N GLU A 192 2.96 17.55 8.93
CA GLU A 192 4.22 18.29 8.77
C GLU A 192 5.31 17.35 8.22
N ASP A 193 5.06 16.82 7.02
CA ASP A 193 5.98 15.89 6.34
C ASP A 193 7.21 16.60 5.75
N ASP A 194 7.08 17.90 5.43
CA ASP A 194 8.14 18.80 4.96
C ASP A 194 9.37 18.87 5.88
N LEU A 195 9.20 18.60 7.18
CA LEU A 195 10.31 18.55 8.14
C LEU A 195 11.33 17.45 7.79
N VAL A 196 10.85 16.32 7.25
CA VAL A 196 11.73 15.23 6.82
C VAL A 196 12.54 15.65 5.60
N GLU A 197 11.89 16.33 4.64
CA GLU A 197 12.56 16.84 3.46
C GLU A 197 13.65 17.85 3.81
N LYS A 198 13.34 18.79 4.71
CA LYS A 198 14.31 19.77 5.23
C LYS A 198 15.51 19.10 5.88
N LEU A 199 15.28 18.12 6.76
CA LEU A 199 16.34 17.38 7.46
C LEU A 199 17.23 16.61 6.47
N LEU A 200 16.64 15.85 5.55
CA LEU A 200 17.37 15.01 4.61
C LEU A 200 18.08 15.79 3.51
N ASN A 201 17.78 17.08 3.36
CA ASN A 201 18.49 17.98 2.46
C ASN A 201 19.71 18.68 3.08
N ILE A 202 19.93 18.57 4.39
CA ILE A 202 21.13 19.10 5.06
C ILE A 202 22.37 18.35 4.58
N ALA A 203 23.42 19.07 4.17
CA ALA A 203 24.64 18.49 3.61
C ALA A 203 25.34 17.52 4.57
N GLU A 204 25.41 17.86 5.86
CA GLU A 204 25.97 17.00 6.90
C GLU A 204 25.17 15.71 7.08
N VAL A 205 23.85 15.78 6.97
CA VAL A 205 22.96 14.61 7.05
C VAL A 205 23.15 13.72 5.83
N LYS A 206 23.16 14.29 4.62
CA LYS A 206 23.46 13.55 3.37
C LYS A 206 24.82 12.83 3.48
N LYS A 207 25.85 13.55 3.93
CA LYS A 207 27.19 12.99 4.14
C LYS A 207 27.20 11.88 5.19
N ALA A 208 26.51 12.07 6.32
CA ALA A 208 26.42 11.06 7.38
C ALA A 208 25.69 9.78 6.91
N LEU A 209 24.70 9.92 6.02
CA LEU A 209 24.00 8.80 5.38
C LEU A 209 24.78 8.17 4.21
N GLY A 210 25.99 8.68 3.90
CA GLY A 210 26.86 8.16 2.84
C GLY A 210 26.37 8.49 1.42
N VAL A 211 25.52 9.49 1.27
CA VAL A 211 24.89 9.92 0.01
C VAL A 211 25.93 10.67 -0.83
N ASN A 212 26.78 9.90 -1.54
CA ASN A 212 27.86 10.40 -2.42
C ASN A 212 27.36 10.71 -3.83
N VAL A 213 26.27 11.48 -3.92
CA VAL A 213 25.77 12.05 -5.17
C VAL A 213 26.28 13.48 -5.31
N ASP A 214 26.18 14.02 -6.52
CA ASP A 214 26.43 15.44 -6.80
C ASP A 214 25.74 16.33 -5.75
N GLU A 215 26.40 17.42 -5.33
CA GLU A 215 25.83 18.41 -4.42
C GLU A 215 24.49 18.98 -4.92
N SER A 216 24.22 18.88 -6.23
CA SER A 216 22.94 19.21 -6.86
C SER A 216 21.78 18.26 -6.54
N PHE A 217 22.02 17.10 -5.91
CA PHE A 217 20.95 16.19 -5.54
C PHE A 217 20.05 16.77 -4.44
N VAL A 218 18.75 16.81 -4.72
CA VAL A 218 17.70 17.19 -3.77
C VAL A 218 16.90 15.96 -3.41
N TYR A 219 16.72 15.71 -2.11
CA TYR A 219 15.78 14.72 -1.62
C TYR A 219 14.38 15.31 -1.69
N GLU A 220 13.44 14.55 -2.23
CA GLU A 220 12.01 14.84 -2.23
C GLU A 220 11.28 13.64 -1.62
N ILE A 221 10.21 13.91 -0.88
CA ILE A 221 9.39 12.88 -0.21
C ILE A 221 8.79 11.93 -1.27
N CYS A 222 8.17 12.50 -2.31
CA CYS A 222 7.61 11.78 -3.45
C CYS A 222 8.20 12.33 -4.76
N SER A 223 8.38 11.47 -5.76
CA SER A 223 8.91 11.86 -7.08
C SER A 223 7.78 11.93 -8.10
N ASP A 224 7.57 13.11 -8.67
CA ASP A 224 6.62 13.34 -9.77
C ASP A 224 6.85 12.41 -10.96
N ALA A 225 8.10 12.37 -11.44
CA ALA A 225 8.48 11.55 -12.57
C ALA A 225 8.16 10.06 -12.36
N VAL A 226 8.31 9.54 -11.14
CA VAL A 226 7.91 8.16 -10.82
C VAL A 226 6.39 8.01 -10.84
N GLY A 227 5.68 8.98 -10.27
CA GLY A 227 4.21 9.02 -10.29
C GLY A 227 3.65 8.99 -11.71
N ASP A 228 4.19 9.81 -12.61
CA ASP A 228 3.77 9.89 -14.02
C ASP A 228 4.05 8.57 -14.75
N LEU A 229 5.22 7.96 -14.53
CA LEU A 229 5.58 6.68 -15.15
C LEU A 229 4.68 5.51 -14.70
N LEU A 230 4.14 5.59 -13.48
CA LEU A 230 3.27 4.58 -12.87
C LEU A 230 1.79 4.97 -12.90
N HIS A 231 1.44 6.08 -13.52
CA HIS A 231 0.09 6.63 -13.48
C HIS A 231 -0.95 5.63 -14.02
N ASP A 232 -0.60 4.90 -15.09
CA ASP A 232 -1.38 3.79 -15.66
C ASP A 232 -1.58 2.59 -14.73
N ASP A 233 -0.75 2.43 -13.69
CA ASP A 233 -0.77 1.25 -12.84
C ASP A 233 -1.65 1.45 -11.59
N VAL A 234 -1.98 2.71 -11.26
CA VAL A 234 -2.76 3.09 -10.06
C VAL A 234 -4.16 2.48 -10.00
N MET A 235 -4.84 2.31 -11.14
CA MET A 235 -6.20 1.75 -11.16
C MET A 235 -6.24 0.24 -11.41
N LYS A 236 -5.09 -0.42 -11.53
CA LYS A 236 -5.01 -1.88 -11.71
C LYS A 236 -5.10 -2.59 -10.36
N SER A 237 -5.93 -3.62 -10.31
CA SER A 237 -6.12 -4.43 -9.10
C SER A 237 -4.94 -5.37 -8.86
N VAL A 238 -4.48 -5.43 -7.62
CA VAL A 238 -3.44 -6.37 -7.13
C VAL A 238 -3.97 -7.34 -6.08
N LYS A 239 -5.28 -7.35 -5.84
CA LYS A 239 -5.99 -8.28 -4.96
C LYS A 239 -5.59 -9.74 -5.16
N PHE A 240 -5.41 -10.16 -6.42
CA PHE A 240 -5.02 -11.54 -6.77
C PHE A 240 -3.68 -11.97 -6.14
N MET A 241 -2.77 -11.02 -5.85
CA MET A 241 -1.52 -11.32 -5.19
C MET A 241 -1.73 -11.65 -3.71
N VAL A 242 -2.63 -10.91 -3.04
CA VAL A 242 -3.03 -11.21 -1.65
C VAL A 242 -3.71 -12.57 -1.58
N GLU A 243 -4.64 -12.86 -2.50
CA GLU A 243 -5.28 -14.19 -2.60
C GLU A 243 -4.25 -15.31 -2.78
N LYS A 244 -3.23 -15.09 -3.61
CA LYS A 244 -2.17 -16.06 -3.83
C LYS A 244 -1.31 -16.29 -2.57
N LEU A 245 -0.94 -15.22 -1.87
CA LEU A 245 -0.18 -15.30 -0.62
C LEU A 245 -0.94 -16.10 0.44
N LEU A 246 -2.24 -15.84 0.59
CA LEU A 246 -3.09 -16.56 1.53
C LEU A 246 -3.19 -18.06 1.20
N LYS A 247 -3.38 -18.42 -0.08
CA LYS A 247 -3.38 -19.81 -0.57
C LYS A 247 -2.07 -20.55 -0.31
N GLU A 248 -0.95 -19.84 -0.41
CA GLU A 248 0.38 -20.37 -0.09
C GLU A 248 0.67 -20.37 1.42
N SER A 249 -0.35 -20.16 2.26
CA SER A 249 -0.23 -20.10 3.73
C SER A 249 0.74 -19.03 4.23
N THR A 250 0.97 -17.98 3.43
CA THR A 250 1.73 -16.81 3.86
C THR A 250 0.87 -15.92 4.74
N LYS A 251 1.40 -15.48 5.88
CA LYS A 251 0.69 -14.59 6.81
C LYS A 251 0.46 -13.23 6.16
N VAL A 252 -0.77 -12.74 6.21
CA VAL A 252 -1.12 -11.39 5.76
C VAL A 252 -1.76 -10.63 6.92
N LEU A 253 -1.19 -9.48 7.25
CA LEU A 253 -1.76 -8.49 8.16
C LEU A 253 -2.29 -7.33 7.34
N LEU A 254 -3.59 -7.10 7.38
CA LEU A 254 -4.20 -5.84 6.93
C LEU A 254 -4.40 -4.98 8.17
N TYR A 255 -3.96 -3.72 8.13
CA TYR A 255 -4.23 -2.78 9.22
C TYR A 255 -4.67 -1.42 8.69
N GLN A 256 -5.68 -0.82 9.33
CA GLN A 256 -6.22 0.47 8.94
C GLN A 256 -6.47 1.35 10.15
N GLY A 257 -6.26 2.66 9.98
CA GLY A 257 -6.74 3.65 10.92
C GLY A 257 -8.25 3.81 10.82
N GLN A 258 -8.93 3.83 11.96
CA GLN A 258 -10.39 4.01 12.01
C GLN A 258 -10.88 5.29 11.31
N ARG A 259 -10.04 6.33 11.23
CA ARG A 259 -10.39 7.64 10.68
C ARG A 259 -9.83 7.92 9.28
N ASP A 260 -9.21 6.92 8.67
CA ASP A 260 -8.72 7.03 7.31
C ASP A 260 -9.90 7.03 6.31
N LEU A 261 -10.04 8.11 5.54
CA LEU A 261 -11.06 8.25 4.50
C LEU A 261 -10.53 7.88 3.11
N GLN A 262 -9.20 7.81 2.94
CA GLN A 262 -8.52 7.54 1.67
C GLN A 262 -8.58 6.05 1.34
N ASP A 263 -7.96 5.20 2.17
CA ASP A 263 -7.87 3.75 1.93
C ASP A 263 -8.06 2.98 3.25
N GLY A 264 -9.03 3.47 4.04
CA GLY A 264 -9.32 3.02 5.39
C GLY A 264 -10.23 1.80 5.49
N VAL A 265 -10.91 1.71 6.64
CA VAL A 265 -11.67 0.51 7.05
C VAL A 265 -12.72 0.11 6.02
N VAL A 266 -13.53 1.07 5.56
CA VAL A 266 -14.65 0.79 4.64
C VAL A 266 -14.13 0.28 3.30
N GLN A 267 -13.08 0.91 2.77
CA GLN A 267 -12.41 0.54 1.53
C GLN A 267 -11.84 -0.88 1.62
N VAL A 268 -11.15 -1.21 2.71
CA VAL A 268 -10.54 -2.53 2.88
C VAL A 268 -11.58 -3.63 3.08
N GLU A 269 -12.59 -3.41 3.93
CA GLU A 269 -13.67 -4.39 4.12
C GLU A 269 -14.42 -4.69 2.82
N ALA A 270 -14.57 -3.68 1.94
CA ALA A 270 -15.27 -3.83 0.68
C ALA A 270 -14.58 -4.78 -0.29
N TRP A 271 -13.24 -4.74 -0.41
CA TRP A 271 -12.54 -5.65 -1.32
C TRP A 271 -12.21 -7.00 -0.68
N VAL A 272 -11.94 -7.03 0.63
CA VAL A 272 -11.58 -8.27 1.35
C VAL A 272 -12.67 -9.33 1.20
N LYS A 273 -13.95 -8.95 1.34
CA LYS A 273 -15.09 -9.87 1.19
C LYS A 273 -15.24 -10.45 -0.22
N THR A 274 -14.55 -9.88 -1.22
CA THR A 274 -14.59 -10.34 -2.62
C THR A 274 -13.43 -11.27 -2.98
N MET A 275 -12.50 -11.50 -2.04
CA MET A 275 -11.34 -12.36 -2.29
C MET A 275 -11.75 -13.80 -2.59
N LYS A 276 -11.07 -14.38 -3.58
CA LYS A 276 -11.16 -15.80 -3.93
C LYS A 276 -10.12 -16.60 -3.12
N TRP A 277 -10.41 -16.82 -1.85
CA TRP A 277 -9.59 -17.58 -0.91
C TRP A 277 -10.47 -18.55 -0.12
N GLU A 278 -9.99 -19.77 0.11
CA GLU A 278 -10.73 -20.87 0.75
C GLU A 278 -11.21 -20.54 2.17
N GLY A 279 -10.48 -19.69 2.91
CA GLY A 279 -10.87 -19.26 4.26
C GLY A 279 -11.76 -18.02 4.30
N ILE A 280 -12.26 -17.50 3.17
CA ILE A 280 -13.00 -16.23 3.16
C ILE A 280 -14.32 -16.31 3.90
N VAL A 281 -15.03 -17.44 3.81
CA VAL A 281 -16.35 -17.61 4.45
C VAL A 281 -16.19 -17.60 5.96
N GLU A 282 -15.23 -18.34 6.48
CA GLU A 282 -14.95 -18.40 7.91
C GLU A 282 -14.34 -17.10 8.42
N TYR A 283 -13.49 -16.43 7.63
CA TYR A 283 -13.03 -15.08 7.96
C TYR A 283 -14.18 -14.09 8.15
N LEU A 284 -15.16 -14.09 7.23
CA LEU A 284 -16.32 -13.20 7.31
C LEU A 284 -17.24 -13.53 8.50
N ASN A 285 -17.24 -14.79 8.95
CA ASN A 285 -17.97 -15.24 10.14
C ASN A 285 -17.15 -15.14 11.44
N ALA A 286 -15.85 -14.88 11.35
CA ALA A 286 -14.99 -14.80 12.53
C ALA A 286 -15.37 -13.60 13.39
N GLU A 287 -15.36 -13.80 14.71
CA GLU A 287 -15.63 -12.72 15.65
C GLU A 287 -14.55 -11.63 15.55
N ARG A 288 -14.99 -10.38 15.69
CA ARG A 288 -14.10 -9.23 15.79
C ARG A 288 -13.82 -8.96 17.26
N GLU A 289 -12.63 -9.33 17.71
CA GLU A 289 -12.22 -9.24 19.10
C GLU A 289 -11.77 -7.82 19.48
N ILE A 290 -12.06 -7.42 20.72
CA ILE A 290 -11.60 -6.15 21.28
C ILE A 290 -10.12 -6.28 21.64
N TRP A 291 -9.29 -5.45 21.01
CA TRP A 291 -7.87 -5.40 21.28
C TRP A 291 -7.52 -4.23 22.20
N LYS A 292 -6.71 -4.53 23.21
CA LYS A 292 -6.27 -3.57 24.22
C LYS A 292 -4.75 -3.56 24.35
N VAL A 293 -4.20 -2.37 24.55
CA VAL A 293 -2.79 -2.15 24.86
C VAL A 293 -2.72 -1.44 26.21
N LYS A 294 -2.01 -2.03 27.16
CA LYS A 294 -1.90 -1.51 28.55
C LYS A 294 -3.26 -1.26 29.25
N GLY A 295 -4.29 -2.02 28.88
CA GLY A 295 -5.64 -1.94 29.46
C GLY A 295 -6.60 -1.00 28.72
N ASP A 296 -6.10 -0.14 27.85
CA ASP A 296 -6.89 0.80 27.06
C ASP A 296 -7.32 0.19 25.72
N LEU A 297 -8.46 0.65 25.18
CA LEU A 297 -8.93 0.25 23.85
C LEU A 297 -7.91 0.69 22.79
N ALA A 298 -7.27 -0.28 22.14
CA ALA A 298 -6.32 -0.05 21.06
C ALA A 298 -6.96 -0.26 19.68
N GLY A 299 -8.01 -1.08 19.60
CA GLY A 299 -8.72 -1.34 18.36
C GLY A 299 -9.45 -2.67 18.37
N TYR A 300 -9.55 -3.26 17.19
CA TYR A 300 -10.27 -4.50 16.96
C TYR A 300 -9.48 -5.42 16.03
N VAL A 301 -9.47 -6.70 16.34
CA VAL A 301 -8.77 -7.74 15.55
C VAL A 301 -9.80 -8.74 15.05
N GLN A 302 -9.80 -9.00 13.75
CA GLN A 302 -10.56 -10.08 13.12
C GLN A 302 -9.59 -10.98 12.37
N LYS A 303 -9.65 -12.28 12.63
CA LYS A 303 -8.64 -13.21 12.12
C LYS A 303 -9.25 -14.54 11.73
N TRP A 304 -8.73 -15.09 10.64
CA TRP A 304 -8.93 -16.49 10.29
C TRP A 304 -7.69 -17.03 9.59
N MET A 305 -7.20 -18.19 10.01
CA MET A 305 -5.98 -18.81 9.49
C MET A 305 -4.80 -17.80 9.38
N THR A 306 -4.35 -17.50 8.17
CA THR A 306 -3.21 -16.63 7.85
C THR A 306 -3.59 -15.18 7.59
N LEU A 307 -4.88 -14.84 7.52
CA LEU A 307 -5.36 -13.46 7.37
C LEU A 307 -5.70 -12.86 8.73
N THR A 308 -5.02 -11.77 9.09
CA THR A 308 -5.34 -10.94 10.25
C THR A 308 -5.71 -9.55 9.76
N ASN A 309 -6.85 -9.03 10.17
CA ASN A 309 -7.29 -7.66 9.89
C ASN A 309 -7.43 -6.87 11.19
N VAL A 310 -6.88 -5.66 11.23
CA VAL A 310 -6.83 -4.81 12.42
C VAL A 310 -7.37 -3.43 12.11
N VAL A 311 -8.38 -3.01 12.87
CA VAL A 311 -8.82 -1.61 12.90
C VAL A 311 -8.24 -0.97 14.15
N VAL A 312 -7.33 -0.01 13.97
CA VAL A 312 -6.71 0.69 15.11
C VAL A 312 -7.57 1.89 15.50
N TRP A 313 -7.98 1.91 16.77
CA TRP A 313 -8.86 2.94 17.32
C TRP A 313 -8.21 4.31 17.29
N GLY A 314 -8.94 5.32 16.80
CA GLY A 314 -8.47 6.71 16.75
C GLY A 314 -7.26 6.97 15.83
N ALA A 315 -6.75 5.95 15.14
CA ALA A 315 -5.72 6.07 14.13
C ALA A 315 -6.27 6.59 12.80
N ARG A 316 -5.37 7.07 11.95
CA ARG A 316 -5.65 7.65 10.64
C ARG A 316 -4.79 6.95 9.58
N HIS A 317 -4.63 7.53 8.40
CA HIS A 317 -3.85 6.89 7.32
C HIS A 317 -2.39 6.61 7.71
N LEU A 318 -1.68 7.61 8.26
CA LEU A 318 -0.28 7.47 8.71
C LEU A 318 -0.22 6.86 10.12
N LEU A 319 -0.61 5.60 10.21
CA LEU A 319 -0.91 4.92 11.47
C LEU A 319 0.22 5.03 12.52
N PRO A 320 1.51 4.77 12.19
CA PRO A 320 2.60 4.91 13.16
C PRO A 320 2.80 6.34 13.68
N THR A 321 2.54 7.35 12.85
CA THR A 321 2.59 8.76 13.24
C THR A 321 1.48 9.11 14.24
N ASP A 322 0.29 8.53 14.06
CA ASP A 322 -0.89 8.86 14.87
C ASP A 322 -1.02 8.05 16.14
N GLN A 323 -0.64 6.77 16.09
CA GLN A 323 -0.80 5.80 17.17
C GLN A 323 0.50 4.97 17.33
N PRO A 324 1.65 5.58 17.69
CA PRO A 324 2.94 4.90 17.70
C PRO A 324 2.97 3.69 18.63
N LEU A 325 2.41 3.82 19.84
CA LEU A 325 2.36 2.73 20.83
C LEU A 325 1.54 1.53 20.35
N ASN A 326 0.36 1.79 19.78
CA ASN A 326 -0.51 0.73 19.28
C ASN A 326 0.10 0.10 18.01
N SER A 327 0.68 0.91 17.12
CA SER A 327 1.35 0.43 15.91
C SER A 327 2.50 -0.53 16.23
N GLN A 328 3.33 -0.15 17.20
CA GLN A 328 4.42 -0.99 17.68
C GLN A 328 3.88 -2.29 18.27
N ALA A 329 2.92 -2.22 19.19
CA ALA A 329 2.34 -3.40 19.82
C ALA A 329 1.71 -4.36 18.78
N MET A 330 0.96 -3.83 17.81
CA MET A 330 0.35 -4.60 16.72
C MET A 330 1.41 -5.35 15.90
N ILE A 331 2.46 -4.66 15.44
CA ILE A 331 3.50 -5.28 14.62
C ILE A 331 4.31 -6.29 15.44
N GLU A 332 4.69 -5.96 16.67
CA GLU A 332 5.43 -6.87 17.55
C GLU A 332 4.61 -8.12 17.88
N ASP A 333 3.35 -7.98 18.27
CA ASP A 333 2.49 -9.11 18.61
C ASP A 333 2.16 -9.95 17.38
N TRP A 334 2.00 -9.35 16.20
CA TRP A 334 1.80 -10.11 14.95
C TRP A 334 3.04 -10.89 14.53
N VAL A 335 4.22 -10.26 14.56
CA VAL A 335 5.50 -10.92 14.22
C VAL A 335 5.83 -12.03 15.21
N LEU A 336 5.60 -11.79 16.51
CA LEU A 336 5.91 -12.72 17.59
C LEU A 336 4.77 -13.69 17.92
N GLU A 337 3.63 -13.58 17.22
CA GLU A 337 2.46 -14.43 17.38
C GLU A 337 1.90 -14.43 18.82
N LYS A 338 1.77 -13.25 19.43
CA LYS A 338 1.32 -13.07 20.81
C LYS A 338 -0.15 -12.67 20.90
N GLY A 339 -0.81 -13.09 21.98
CA GLY A 339 -2.18 -12.70 22.30
C GLY A 339 -3.14 -12.99 21.14
N LEU A 340 -3.94 -11.98 20.78
CA LEU A 340 -4.93 -12.05 19.69
C LEU A 340 -4.30 -12.28 18.29
N PHE A 341 -2.99 -12.09 18.16
CA PHE A 341 -2.29 -12.26 16.89
C PHE A 341 -1.67 -13.67 16.73
N GLY A 342 -1.72 -14.50 17.78
CA GLY A 342 -1.19 -15.86 17.77
C GLY A 342 -1.93 -16.80 16.81
N SER A 343 -1.22 -17.77 16.22
CA SER A 343 -1.82 -18.77 15.34
C SER A 343 -2.77 -19.68 16.14
N VAL A 344 -4.04 -19.77 15.74
CA VAL A 344 -4.98 -20.74 16.31
C VAL A 344 -4.69 -22.09 15.66
N LEU A 345 -4.40 -23.12 16.47
CA LEU A 345 -4.37 -24.50 15.99
C LEU A 345 -5.80 -24.93 15.72
N TYR A 346 -6.27 -24.77 14.48
CA TYR A 346 -7.54 -25.36 14.08
C TYR A 346 -7.37 -26.88 14.00
N PRO A 347 -8.18 -27.68 14.73
CA PRO A 347 -8.18 -29.13 14.55
C PRO A 347 -8.49 -29.43 13.08
N ASN A 348 -7.70 -30.32 12.47
CA ASN A 348 -7.86 -30.74 11.07
C ASN A 348 -9.35 -30.92 10.74
N VAL A 349 -9.86 -30.14 9.79
CA VAL A 349 -11.13 -30.43 9.14
C VAL A 349 -10.90 -31.72 8.36
N SER A 350 -11.25 -32.85 8.96
CA SER A 350 -11.23 -34.15 8.31
C SER A 350 -12.16 -34.07 7.11
N THR A 351 -11.60 -34.09 5.90
CA THR A 351 -12.32 -34.39 4.68
C THR A 351 -12.82 -35.83 4.76
N ASN A 352 -13.96 -36.05 5.42
CA ASN A 352 -14.70 -37.29 5.26
C ASN A 352 -15.30 -37.26 3.86
N SER A 353 -14.57 -37.85 2.91
CA SER A 353 -15.14 -38.29 1.65
C SER A 353 -16.26 -39.26 1.97
N VAL A 354 -17.50 -38.83 1.77
CA VAL A 354 -18.65 -39.72 1.70
C VAL A 354 -18.41 -40.58 0.45
N HIS A 355 -18.04 -41.84 0.67
CA HIS A 355 -18.23 -42.88 -0.32
C HIS A 355 -19.73 -43.17 -0.34
N ASP A 356 -20.37 -42.83 -1.45
CA ASP A 356 -21.70 -43.32 -1.78
C ASP A 356 -21.60 -44.83 -2.07
N ASP A 357 -22.07 -45.64 -1.12
CA ASP A 357 -22.52 -47.01 -1.35
C ASP A 357 -24.03 -47.05 -1.04
N VAL A 358 -24.87 -47.08 -2.09
CA VAL A 358 -26.05 -47.97 -2.31
C VAL A 358 -26.51 -47.83 -3.75
#